data_AF-A0A973RC67-F1
#
_entry.id   AF-A0A973RC67-F1
#
_cell.length_a   1.000
_cell.length_b   1.000
_cell.length_c   1.000
_cell.angle_alpha   90.00
_cell.angle_beta   90.00
_cell.angle_gamma   90.00
#
_symmetry.space_group_name_H-M   'P 1'
#
loop_
_entity.id
_entity.type
_entity.pdbx_description
1 polymer ?
#
loop_
_entity_poly.entity_id
_entity_poly.type
_entity_poly.pdbx_seq_one_letter_code
_entity_poly.pdbx_strand_id
1 'polypeptide(L)'
;ELERRAPRRITTAWWKEERGEKVFVDYNQTARDRTIASAYSVRPRPHAPVSAPLRWEEVPDARPRDFDLATMPVRFRELGDVHADMDGQLCRLEAALELADRDEREHGLGDLPYPPEHPKVKGEPKRVQPSRAKK
;
A
#
# COMPACT_ATOMS: atom_id res chain seq x y z
N GLU A 1 -2.54 -9.19 -9.45
CA GLU A 1 -3.71 -9.89 -8.88
C GLU A 1 -4.94 -9.01 -8.58
N LEU A 2 -4.87 -8.08 -7.61
CA LEU A 2 -6.03 -7.27 -7.20
C LEU A 2 -6.70 -6.51 -8.34
N GLU A 3 -5.91 -5.84 -9.20
CA GLU A 3 -6.43 -5.13 -10.37
C GLU A 3 -7.18 -6.06 -11.34
N ARG A 4 -6.69 -7.28 -11.57
CA ARG A 4 -7.39 -8.26 -12.43
C ARG A 4 -8.74 -8.67 -11.87
N ARG A 5 -8.86 -8.83 -10.55
CA ARG A 5 -10.13 -9.17 -9.88
C ARG A 5 -11.12 -8.00 -9.84
N ALA A 6 -10.63 -6.76 -9.83
CA ALA A 6 -11.47 -5.56 -9.72
C ALA A 6 -11.00 -4.41 -10.63
N PRO A 7 -10.94 -4.59 -11.97
CA PRO A 7 -10.26 -3.66 -12.88
C PRO A 7 -10.96 -2.30 -13.01
N ARG A 8 -12.25 -2.23 -12.64
CA ARG A 8 -13.02 -0.98 -12.60
C ARG A 8 -12.82 -0.18 -11.33
N ARG A 9 -12.17 -0.74 -10.30
CA ARG A 9 -12.01 -0.14 -8.96
C ARG A 9 -10.55 0.04 -8.57
N ILE A 10 -9.65 -0.79 -9.09
CA ILE A 10 -8.25 -0.86 -8.70
C ILE A 10 -7.35 -0.60 -9.92
N THR A 11 -6.21 0.05 -9.69
CA THR A 11 -5.20 0.28 -10.72
C THR A 11 -3.79 0.17 -10.16
N THR A 12 -2.86 -0.38 -10.94
CA THR A 12 -1.40 -0.26 -10.72
C THR A 12 -0.75 0.66 -11.75
N ALA A 13 -1.53 1.44 -12.52
CA ALA A 13 -1.00 2.38 -13.51
C ALA A 13 -0.11 3.45 -12.85
N TRP A 14 1.15 3.50 -13.28
CA TRP A 14 2.14 4.40 -12.71
C TRP A 14 1.80 5.88 -12.99
N TRP A 15 1.38 6.19 -14.21
CA TRP A 15 0.98 7.54 -14.63
C TRP A 15 -0.36 7.96 -14.01
N LYS A 16 -0.41 9.15 -13.39
CA LYS A 16 -1.63 9.64 -12.72
C LYS A 16 -2.79 9.80 -13.70
N GLU A 17 -2.50 10.24 -14.91
CA GLU A 17 -3.46 10.43 -16.00
C GLU A 17 -4.15 9.13 -16.44
N GLU A 18 -3.54 7.97 -16.19
CA GLU A 18 -4.08 6.65 -16.56
C GLU A 18 -4.91 6.00 -15.44
N ARG A 19 -4.95 6.60 -14.24
CA ARG A 19 -5.60 6.00 -13.07
C ARG A 19 -7.13 6.11 -13.11
N GLY A 20 -7.64 7.21 -13.68
CA GLY A 20 -9.06 7.55 -13.60
C GLY A 20 -9.56 7.66 -12.15
N GLU A 21 -10.80 7.26 -11.89
CA GLU A 21 -11.43 7.25 -10.56
C GLU A 21 -11.21 5.91 -9.81
N LYS A 22 -10.02 5.31 -9.95
CA LYS A 22 -9.67 4.01 -9.35
C LYS A 22 -8.74 4.20 -8.15
N VAL A 23 -8.81 3.26 -7.21
CA VAL A 23 -7.84 3.13 -6.12
C VAL A 23 -6.51 2.67 -6.69
N PHE A 24 -5.47 3.49 -6.53
CA PHE A 24 -4.12 3.12 -6.89
C PHE A 24 -3.46 2.29 -5.79
N VAL A 25 -3.02 1.07 -6.13
CA VAL A 25 -2.19 0.26 -5.23
C VAL A 25 -0.75 0.69 -5.43
N ASP A 26 -0.25 1.49 -4.49
CA ASP A 26 1.10 2.06 -4.56
C ASP A 26 2.17 1.03 -4.18
N TYR A 27 2.49 0.17 -5.14
CA TYR A 27 3.51 -0.88 -5.01
C TYR A 27 4.91 -0.31 -4.70
N ASN A 28 5.18 0.96 -5.05
CA ASN A 28 6.48 1.58 -4.76
C ASN A 28 6.66 1.91 -3.27
N GLN A 29 5.64 1.79 -2.41
CA GLN A 29 5.81 1.98 -0.97
C GLN A 29 6.70 0.93 -0.31
N THR A 30 6.93 -0.23 -0.95
CA THR A 30 7.88 -1.24 -0.47
C THR A 30 9.33 -0.93 -0.86
N ALA A 31 9.57 0.11 -1.66
CA ALA A 31 10.92 0.57 -1.98
C ALA A 31 11.57 1.25 -0.77
N ARG A 32 12.91 1.38 -0.80
CA ARG A 32 13.66 2.06 0.24
C ARG A 32 13.32 3.55 0.30
N ASP A 33 13.36 4.13 1.50
CA ASP A 33 13.25 5.59 1.72
C ASP A 33 11.92 6.19 1.24
N ARG A 34 10.82 5.46 1.50
CA ARG A 34 9.46 5.91 1.23
C ARG A 34 8.77 6.30 2.53
N THR A 35 7.95 7.34 2.47
CA THR A 35 7.24 7.86 3.64
C THR A 35 5.98 7.05 3.91
N ILE A 36 5.92 6.44 5.09
CA ILE A 36 4.76 5.69 5.59
C ILE A 36 4.48 6.19 7.01
N ALA A 37 3.22 6.55 7.29
CA ALA A 37 2.80 6.92 8.64
C ALA A 37 2.79 5.67 9.52
N SER A 38 3.37 5.74 10.72
CA SER A 38 3.33 4.62 11.66
C SER A 38 1.93 4.44 12.25
N ALA A 39 1.65 3.22 12.72
CA ALA A 39 0.46 2.96 13.54
C ALA A 39 0.41 3.95 14.72
N TYR A 40 -0.80 4.42 15.03
CA TYR A 40 -1.10 5.41 16.07
C TYR A 40 -0.48 6.80 15.87
N SER A 41 0.22 7.07 14.76
CA SER A 41 0.73 8.42 14.48
C SER A 41 -0.39 9.40 14.12
N VAL A 42 -0.30 10.61 14.68
CA VAL A 42 -1.15 11.75 14.31
C VAL A 42 -0.69 12.30 12.96
N ARG A 43 -1.64 12.70 12.13
CA ARG A 43 -1.36 13.29 10.80
C ARG A 43 -1.52 14.81 10.83
N PRO A 44 -0.66 15.58 10.14
CA PRO A 44 -0.73 17.04 10.09
C PRO A 44 -1.85 17.50 9.13
N ARG A 45 -3.09 17.27 9.52
CA ARG A 45 -4.31 17.64 8.80
C ARG A 45 -5.29 18.30 9.77
N PRO A 46 -6.24 19.12 9.30
CA PRO A 46 -7.37 19.55 10.13
C PRO A 46 -7.99 18.34 10.82
N HIS A 47 -8.41 18.51 12.08
CA HIS A 47 -8.95 17.44 12.93
C HIS A 47 -7.92 16.42 13.45
N ALA A 48 -6.62 16.61 13.21
CA ALA A 48 -5.54 15.78 13.76
C ALA A 48 -5.84 14.25 13.70
N PRO A 49 -6.19 13.69 12.53
CA PRO A 49 -6.58 12.30 12.42
C PRO A 49 -5.41 11.37 12.74
N VAL A 50 -5.71 10.18 13.24
CA VAL A 50 -4.73 9.18 13.65
C VAL A 50 -4.73 8.01 12.66
N SER A 51 -3.55 7.49 12.34
CA SER A 51 -3.40 6.23 11.61
C SER A 51 -3.78 5.05 12.52
N ALA A 52 -5.09 4.82 12.70
CA ALA A 52 -5.63 3.87 13.65
C ALA A 52 -5.57 2.41 13.13
N PRO A 53 -4.95 1.49 13.88
CA PRO A 53 -5.15 0.06 13.71
C PRO A 53 -6.60 -0.36 13.98
N LEU A 54 -7.11 -1.27 13.16
CA LEU A 54 -8.48 -1.76 13.17
C LEU A 54 -8.49 -3.29 13.05
N ARG A 55 -9.52 -3.93 13.61
CA ARG A 55 -9.85 -5.31 13.31
C ARG A 55 -10.56 -5.41 11.96
N TRP A 56 -10.51 -6.58 11.32
CA TRP A 56 -11.08 -6.79 9.99
C TRP A 56 -12.58 -6.51 9.92
N GLU A 57 -13.32 -6.84 10.97
CA GLU A 57 -14.75 -6.58 11.10
C GLU A 57 -15.11 -5.10 11.16
N GLU A 58 -14.17 -4.21 11.50
CA GLU A 58 -14.40 -2.76 11.58
C GLU A 58 -14.19 -2.04 10.25
N VAL A 59 -13.35 -2.62 9.36
CA VAL A 59 -12.92 -1.98 8.11
C VAL A 59 -14.08 -1.57 7.19
N PRO A 60 -15.15 -2.35 7.00
CA PRO A 60 -16.24 -1.99 6.08
C PRO A 60 -16.98 -0.70 6.46
N ASP A 61 -17.08 -0.40 7.76
CA ASP A 61 -17.88 0.71 8.28
C ASP A 61 -17.05 1.90 8.77
N ALA A 62 -15.75 1.68 8.99
CA ALA A 62 -14.82 2.68 9.49
C ALA A 62 -14.72 3.91 8.58
N ARG A 63 -14.80 5.11 9.18
CA ARG A 63 -14.48 6.36 8.50
C ARG A 63 -13.21 6.94 9.10
N PRO A 64 -12.25 7.43 8.29
CA PRO A 64 -11.02 8.02 8.84
C PRO A 64 -11.24 9.18 9.83
N ARG A 65 -12.41 9.83 9.80
CA ARG A 65 -12.77 10.90 10.74
C ARG A 65 -13.18 10.41 12.13
N ASP A 66 -13.44 9.13 12.29
CA ASP A 66 -13.80 8.54 13.59
C ASP A 66 -12.56 8.43 14.50
N PHE A 67 -11.36 8.53 13.93
CA PHE A 67 -10.09 8.31 14.62
C PHE A 67 -9.21 9.56 14.58
N ASP A 68 -9.09 10.22 15.73
CA ASP A 68 -8.29 11.42 15.90
C ASP A 68 -7.56 11.45 17.25
N LEU A 69 -6.82 12.54 17.48
CA LEU A 69 -6.06 12.76 18.71
C LEU A 69 -6.92 12.68 19.99
N ALA A 70 -8.20 13.05 19.93
CA ALA A 70 -9.12 13.04 21.07
C ALA A 70 -9.81 11.68 21.26
N THR A 71 -10.18 10.98 20.18
CA THR A 71 -10.92 9.70 20.25
C THR A 71 -10.00 8.50 20.47
N MET A 72 -8.79 8.52 19.90
CA MET A 72 -7.88 7.37 19.92
C MET A 72 -7.45 6.94 21.33
N PRO A 73 -7.16 7.85 22.29
CA PRO A 73 -6.81 7.45 23.67
C PRO A 73 -7.94 6.68 24.39
N VAL A 74 -9.20 7.03 24.13
CA VAL A 74 -10.37 6.34 24.70
C VAL A 74 -10.44 4.93 24.12
N ARG A 75 -10.40 4.81 22.79
CA ARG A 75 -10.43 3.52 22.10
C ARG A 75 -9.29 2.60 22.54
N PHE A 76 -8.06 3.11 22.67
CA PHE A 76 -6.92 2.30 23.12
C PHE A 76 -7.11 1.79 24.54
N ARG A 77 -7.74 2.57 25.43
CA ARG A 77 -8.05 2.12 26.79
C ARG A 77 -9.10 0.99 26.81
N GLU A 78 -10.06 1.05 25.90
CA GLU A 78 -11.14 0.07 25.81
C GLU A 78 -10.72 -1.23 25.14
N LEU A 79 -9.94 -1.13 24.06
CA LEU A 79 -9.60 -2.27 23.20
C LEU A 79 -8.16 -2.77 23.36
N GLY A 80 -7.27 -1.97 23.94
CA GLY A 80 -5.83 -2.19 23.90
C GLY A 80 -5.25 -2.03 22.49
N ASP A 81 -4.08 -2.63 22.28
CA ASP A 81 -3.49 -2.74 20.95
C ASP A 81 -4.11 -3.91 20.19
N VAL A 82 -4.92 -3.60 19.18
CA VAL A 82 -5.59 -4.62 18.35
C VAL A 82 -4.64 -5.39 17.43
N HIS A 83 -3.37 -4.98 17.33
CA HIS A 83 -2.31 -5.67 16.60
C HIS A 83 -1.30 -6.36 17.53
N ALA A 84 -1.58 -6.50 18.83
CA ALA A 84 -0.61 -7.02 19.82
C ALA A 84 -0.06 -8.42 19.50
N ASP A 85 -0.80 -9.23 18.73
CA ASP A 85 -0.42 -10.58 18.32
C ASP A 85 0.32 -10.65 16.98
N MET A 86 0.48 -9.52 16.26
CA MET A 86 1.06 -9.48 14.92
C MET A 86 2.48 -10.08 14.88
N ASP A 87 3.32 -9.77 15.85
CA ASP A 87 4.70 -10.26 15.91
C ASP A 87 4.78 -11.78 16.17
N GLY A 88 3.70 -12.40 16.68
CA GLY A 88 3.57 -13.84 16.85
C GLY A 88 3.19 -14.59 15.57
N GLN A 89 2.76 -13.88 14.51
CA GLN A 89 2.24 -14.45 13.27
C GLN A 89 3.21 -14.24 12.11
N LEU A 90 4.33 -14.95 12.13
CA LEU A 90 5.33 -14.87 11.07
C LEU A 90 4.80 -15.46 9.76
N CYS A 91 4.80 -14.64 8.72
CA CYS A 91 4.33 -15.02 7.39
C CYS A 91 5.49 -15.30 6.42
N ARG A 92 5.17 -16.16 5.45
CA ARG A 92 6.04 -16.64 4.40
C ARG A 92 5.69 -15.95 3.07
N LEU A 93 6.70 -15.58 2.27
CA LEU A 93 6.51 -14.80 1.04
C LEU A 93 6.29 -15.67 -0.21
N GLU A 94 6.41 -16.99 -0.09
CA GLU A 94 6.39 -17.94 -1.21
C GLU A 94 5.14 -17.78 -2.08
N ALA A 95 3.96 -17.67 -1.48
CA ALA A 95 2.73 -17.49 -2.24
C ALA A 95 2.70 -16.19 -3.07
N ALA A 96 3.33 -15.11 -2.57
CA ALA A 96 3.43 -13.86 -3.31
C ALA A 96 4.47 -13.96 -4.44
N LEU A 97 5.58 -14.67 -4.21
CA LEU A 97 6.61 -14.93 -5.23
C LEU A 97 6.05 -15.82 -6.35
N GLU A 98 5.30 -16.86 -6.02
CA GLU A 98 4.61 -17.71 -7.01
C GLU A 98 3.60 -16.93 -7.87
N LEU A 99 2.95 -15.91 -7.30
CA LEU A 99 2.09 -15.00 -8.07
C LEU A 99 2.89 -14.13 -9.03
N ALA A 100 4.06 -13.62 -8.60
CA ALA A 100 4.94 -12.83 -9.45
C ALA A 100 5.52 -13.66 -10.61
N ASP A 101 6.02 -14.87 -10.33
CA ASP A 101 6.56 -15.78 -11.33
C ASP A 101 5.51 -16.18 -12.38
N ARG A 102 4.25 -16.32 -11.95
CA ARG A 102 3.11 -16.58 -12.84
C ARG A 102 2.78 -15.37 -13.71
N ASP A 103 2.76 -14.17 -13.13
CA ASP A 103 2.52 -12.93 -13.86
C ASP A 103 3.60 -12.72 -14.95
N GLU A 104 4.87 -13.04 -14.66
CA GLU A 104 5.94 -13.00 -15.66
C GLU A 104 5.78 -14.09 -16.73
N ARG A 105 5.62 -15.36 -16.33
CA ARG A 105 5.55 -16.49 -17.27
C ARG A 105 4.31 -16.47 -18.17
N GLU A 106 3.15 -16.14 -17.62
CA GLU A 106 1.85 -16.34 -18.29
C GLU A 106 1.29 -15.04 -18.87
N HIS A 107 1.73 -13.88 -18.35
CA HIS A 107 1.22 -12.59 -18.77
C HIS A 107 2.31 -11.65 -19.30
N GLY A 108 3.60 -12.04 -19.22
CA GLY A 108 4.71 -11.19 -19.61
C GLY A 108 4.84 -9.93 -18.73
N LEU A 109 4.25 -9.95 -17.54
CA LEU A 109 4.24 -8.83 -16.59
C LEU A 109 5.41 -8.97 -15.63
N GLY A 110 6.56 -8.40 -16.02
CA GLY A 110 7.75 -8.31 -15.18
C GLY A 110 7.72 -7.10 -14.24
N ASP A 111 8.91 -6.57 -13.93
CA ASP A 111 9.08 -5.44 -13.01
C ASP A 111 8.31 -4.18 -13.46
N LEU A 112 7.88 -3.37 -12.49
CA LEU A 112 7.15 -2.13 -12.73
C LEU A 112 8.05 -0.90 -12.54
N PRO A 113 7.70 0.25 -13.13
CA PRO A 113 8.51 1.45 -13.00
C PRO A 113 8.63 1.93 -11.55
N TYR A 114 9.85 2.29 -11.17
CA TYR A 114 10.17 3.03 -9.95
C TYR A 114 9.89 4.53 -10.13
N PRO A 115 9.74 5.30 -9.04
CA PRO A 115 9.67 6.75 -9.11
C PRO A 115 10.94 7.31 -9.78
N PRO A 116 10.83 8.31 -10.68
CA PRO A 116 11.94 8.90 -11.42
C PRO A 116 13.08 9.41 -10.54
N GLU A 117 12.73 9.89 -9.35
CA GLU A 117 13.65 10.41 -8.35
C GLU A 117 14.33 9.32 -7.51
N HIS A 118 13.91 8.06 -7.61
CA HIS A 118 14.44 7.00 -6.76
C HIS A 118 15.87 6.62 -7.17
N PRO A 119 16.88 6.78 -6.30
CA PRO A 119 18.27 6.54 -6.65
C PRO A 119 18.51 5.09 -7.06
N LYS A 120 19.49 4.89 -7.94
CA LYS A 120 19.99 3.56 -8.35
C LYS A 120 21.27 3.25 -7.59
N VAL A 121 21.43 2.01 -7.16
CA VAL A 121 22.69 1.56 -6.56
C VAL A 121 23.64 1.02 -7.62
N LYS A 122 24.95 1.14 -7.39
CA LYS A 122 25.96 0.61 -8.32
C LYS A 122 25.83 -0.92 -8.38
N GLY A 123 25.66 -1.46 -9.59
CA GLY A 123 25.47 -2.89 -9.81
C GLY A 123 24.01 -3.36 -9.82
N GLU A 124 23.05 -2.45 -9.66
CA GLU A 124 21.62 -2.77 -9.77
C GLU A 124 21.23 -3.18 -11.20
N PRO A 125 20.35 -4.19 -11.38
CA PRO A 125 19.75 -4.51 -12.67
C PRO A 125 19.01 -3.32 -13.30
N LYS A 126 18.81 -3.39 -14.63
CA LYS A 126 18.07 -2.34 -15.35
C LYS A 126 16.60 -2.35 -14.94
N ARG A 127 16.16 -1.29 -14.26
CA ARG A 127 14.73 -1.03 -13.97
C ARG A 127 13.94 -0.71 -15.23
N VAL A 128 12.69 -1.18 -15.28
CA VAL A 128 11.72 -0.81 -16.31
C VAL A 128 11.51 0.71 -16.29
N GLN A 129 11.67 1.35 -17.44
CA GLN A 129 11.43 2.78 -17.58
C GLN A 129 9.93 3.03 -17.79
N PRO A 130 9.38 4.12 -17.26
CA PRO A 130 8.02 4.52 -17.60
C PRO A 130 7.90 4.80 -19.10
N SER A 131 7.29 3.89 -19.85
CA SER A 131 6.85 4.20 -21.22
C SER A 131 5.50 4.90 -21.15
N ARG A 132 5.39 6.12 -21.66
CA ARG A 132 4.08 6.67 -22.02
C ARG A 132 3.55 5.88 -23.20
N ALA A 133 2.32 5.39 -23.13
CA ALA A 133 1.60 5.04 -24.35
C ALA A 133 1.48 6.34 -25.18
N LYS A 134 2.26 6.45 -26.27
CA LYS A 134 2.02 7.49 -27.27
C LYS A 134 0.63 7.19 -27.84
N LYS A 135 -0.34 8.06 -27.57
CA LYS A 135 -1.59 8.12 -28.34
C LYS A 135 -1.28 8.47 -29.78
#